data_AF-G5DZZ7-F1
#
_entry.id   AF-G5DZZ7-F1
#
_cell.length_a   1.000
_cell.length_b   1.000
_cell.length_c   1.000
_cell.angle_alpha   90.00
_cell.angle_beta   90.00
_cell.angle_gamma   90.00
#
_symmetry.space_group_name_H-M   'P 1'
#
loop_
_entity.id
_entity.type
_entity.pdbx_description
1 polymer ?
#
loop_
_entity_poly.entity_id
_entity_poly.type
_entity_poly.pdbx_seq_one_letter_code
_entity_poly.pdbx_strand_id
1 'polypeptide(L)'
;LVTGVLWNLSSCDAVKMTIVRDALSPLTNTVIVPHSGLNNSSFDDDHKMFQSSMVLRKGCMRNLSSAGEEARKQMRYCEGLVDSLLFVIQTCVNT
;
A
#
# COMPACT_ATOMS: atom_id res chain seq x y z
N LEU A 1 3.73 -13.89 3.19
CA LEU A 1 4.85 -13.77 4.16
C LEU A 1 5.49 -12.39 4.12
N VAL A 2 5.98 -11.92 2.96
CA VAL A 2 6.69 -10.62 2.81
C VAL A 2 5.86 -9.41 3.27
N THR A 3 4.58 -9.33 2.89
CA THR A 3 3.66 -8.25 3.31
C THR A 3 3.41 -8.22 4.81
N GLY A 4 3.40 -9.38 5.48
CA GLY A 4 3.27 -9.49 6.93
C GLY A 4 4.51 -9.00 7.68
N VAL A 5 5.70 -9.30 7.16
CA VAL A 5 6.97 -8.80 7.71
C VAL A 5 7.05 -7.27 7.57
N LEU A 6 6.68 -6.72 6.41
CA LEU A 6 6.65 -5.27 6.20
C LEU A 6 5.68 -4.54 7.13
N TRP A 7 4.51 -5.13 7.36
CA TRP A 7 3.58 -4.59 8.35
C TRP A 7 4.20 -4.53 9.76
N ASN A 8 4.84 -5.63 10.21
CA ASN A 8 5.52 -5.66 11.50
C ASN A 8 6.61 -4.60 11.59
N LEU A 9 7.46 -4.49 10.55
CA LEU A 9 8.53 -3.49 10.51
C LEU A 9 7.99 -2.06 10.50
N SER A 10 6.93 -1.79 9.72
CA SER A 10 6.33 -0.45 9.66
C SER A 10 5.82 0.04 11.02
N SER A 11 5.59 -0.83 12.00
CA SER A 11 5.17 -0.46 13.35
C SER A 11 6.30 0.13 14.20
N CYS A 12 7.57 -0.03 13.80
CA CYS A 12 8.73 0.48 14.51
C CYS A 12 9.15 1.85 13.94
N ASP A 13 9.11 2.91 14.77
CA ASP A 13 9.43 4.29 14.35
C ASP A 13 10.82 4.45 13.73
N ALA A 14 11.80 3.70 14.25
CA ALA A 14 13.19 3.77 13.79
C ALA A 14 13.37 3.38 12.32
N VAL A 15 12.47 2.56 11.75
CA VAL A 15 12.61 2.03 10.39
C VAL A 15 11.58 2.59 9.40
N LYS A 16 10.55 3.32 9.87
CA LYS A 16 9.48 3.85 8.99
C LYS A 16 10.03 4.71 7.86
N MET A 17 10.94 5.64 8.16
CA MET A 17 11.51 6.53 7.15
C MET A 17 12.41 5.79 6.16
N THR A 18 13.12 4.74 6.59
CA THR A 18 13.87 3.87 5.69
C THR A 18 12.94 3.15 4.72
N ILE A 19 11.82 2.61 5.21
CA ILE A 19 10.81 1.97 4.35
C ILE A 19 10.21 2.98 3.36
N VAL A 20 9.87 4.20 3.83
CA VAL A 20 9.29 5.25 2.98
C VAL A 20 10.26 5.71 1.89
N ARG A 21 11.56 5.78 2.18
CA ARG A 21 12.58 6.21 1.22
C ARG A 21 12.95 5.10 0.22
N ASP A 22 13.18 3.89 0.71
CA ASP A 22 13.88 2.87 -0.07
C ASP A 22 12.92 1.82 -0.64
N ALA A 23 11.81 1.54 0.04
CA ALA A 23 10.91 0.46 -0.31
C ALA A 23 9.55 0.93 -0.87
N LEU A 24 9.14 2.18 -0.61
CA LEU A 24 7.82 2.68 -0.98
C LEU A 24 7.52 2.56 -2.49
N SER A 25 8.42 3.02 -3.34
CA SER A 25 8.24 2.97 -4.80
C SER A 25 8.25 1.53 -5.33
N PRO A 26 9.24 0.68 -4.99
CA PRO A 26 9.19 -0.74 -5.34
C PRO A 26 7.92 -1.45 -4.87
N LEU A 27 7.47 -1.20 -3.63
CA LEU A 27 6.24 -1.79 -3.09
C LEU A 27 5.00 -1.30 -3.85
N THR A 28 4.97 -0.03 -4.21
CA THR A 28 3.86 0.54 -4.97
C THR A 28 3.75 -0.11 -6.35
N ASN A 29 4.87 -0.19 -7.05
CA ASN A 29 4.91 -0.67 -8.44
C ASN A 29 4.76 -2.19 -8.57
N THR A 30 5.23 -2.95 -7.58
CA THR A 30 5.24 -4.43 -7.65
C THR A 30 4.09 -5.09 -6.88
N VAL A 31 3.51 -4.39 -5.90
CA VAL A 31 2.46 -4.94 -5.04
C VAL A 31 1.19 -4.09 -5.14
N ILE A 32 1.25 -2.81 -4.80
CA ILE A 32 0.03 -2.01 -4.64
C ILE A 32 -0.70 -1.83 -5.97
N VAL A 33 -0.03 -1.32 -7.01
CA VAL A 33 -0.63 -1.05 -8.32
C VAL A 33 -1.09 -2.34 -9.01
N PRO A 34 -0.28 -3.41 -9.12
CA PRO A 34 -0.71 -4.63 -9.82
C PRO A 34 -1.85 -5.36 -9.12
N HIS A 35 -2.03 -5.18 -7.81
CA HIS A 35 -3.06 -5.87 -7.04
C HIS A 35 -4.21 -4.95 -6.58
N SER A 36 -4.18 -3.65 -6.91
CA SER A 36 -5.27 -2.73 -6.55
C SER A 36 -6.57 -3.03 -7.32
N GLY A 37 -6.45 -3.64 -8.50
CA GLY A 37 -7.57 -3.87 -9.42
C GLY A 37 -7.81 -2.69 -10.37
N LEU A 38 -7.04 -1.60 -10.27
CA LEU A 38 -7.16 -0.41 -11.13
C LEU A 38 -7.01 -0.74 -12.63
N ASN A 39 -6.22 -1.76 -12.96
CA ASN A 39 -5.96 -2.19 -14.35
C ASN A 39 -6.73 -3.45 -14.80
N ASN A 40 -7.60 -4.03 -13.96
CA ASN A 40 -8.26 -5.30 -14.28
C ASN A 40 -9.71 -5.09 -14.74
N SER A 41 -9.99 -5.53 -15.97
CA SER A 41 -11.33 -5.63 -16.57
C SER A 41 -11.97 -7.03 -16.40
N SER A 42 -11.33 -7.93 -15.65
CA SER A 42 -11.69 -9.35 -15.59
C SER A 42 -12.01 -9.81 -14.17
N PHE A 43 -13.20 -10.37 -14.00
CA PHE A 43 -13.85 -10.81 -12.75
C PHE A 43 -13.18 -12.01 -12.02
N ASP A 44 -12.00 -12.48 -12.43
CA ASP A 44 -11.37 -13.70 -11.91
C ASP A 44 -10.33 -13.45 -10.80
N ASP A 45 -10.23 -12.21 -10.28
CA ASP A 45 -9.07 -11.71 -9.53
C ASP A 45 -9.32 -11.37 -8.05
N ASP A 46 -10.41 -11.89 -7.46
CA ASP A 46 -10.76 -11.71 -6.04
C ASP A 46 -9.60 -12.10 -5.10
N HIS A 47 -8.80 -13.10 -5.47
CA HIS A 47 -7.65 -13.54 -4.70
C HIS A 47 -6.45 -12.57 -4.74
N LYS A 48 -6.26 -11.81 -5.83
CA LYS A 48 -5.19 -10.81 -5.92
C LYS A 48 -5.56 -9.50 -5.25
N MET A 49 -6.82 -9.08 -5.37
CA MET A 49 -7.34 -7.94 -4.62
C MET A 49 -7.17 -8.14 -3.10
N PHE A 50 -7.26 -9.40 -2.63
CA PHE A 50 -7.04 -9.78 -1.22
C PHE A 50 -5.62 -9.45 -0.70
N GLN A 51 -4.58 -9.46 -1.53
CA GLN A 51 -3.20 -9.18 -1.11
C GLN A 51 -2.93 -7.67 -0.96
N SER A 52 -3.37 -6.85 -1.93
CA SER A 52 -3.36 -5.38 -1.78
C SER A 52 -4.24 -4.94 -0.62
N SER A 53 -5.41 -5.58 -0.49
CA SER A 53 -6.29 -5.45 0.66
C SER A 53 -5.56 -5.79 1.96
N MET A 54 -4.59 -6.70 2.00
CA MET A 54 -3.86 -7.01 3.24
C MET A 54 -2.87 -5.90 3.65
N VAL A 55 -2.18 -5.26 2.70
CA VAL A 55 -1.27 -4.12 3.00
C VAL A 55 -2.06 -2.90 3.49
N LEU A 56 -3.24 -2.69 2.93
CA LEU A 56 -4.22 -1.69 3.35
C LEU A 56 -4.90 -2.04 4.69
N ARG A 57 -5.55 -3.21 4.78
CA ARG A 57 -6.32 -3.69 5.96
C ARG A 57 -5.44 -3.89 7.20
N LYS A 58 -4.18 -4.35 7.03
CA LYS A 58 -3.26 -4.49 8.18
C LYS A 58 -2.64 -3.15 8.60
N GLY A 59 -2.74 -2.12 7.77
CA GLY A 59 -2.35 -0.76 8.15
C GLY A 59 -0.86 -0.46 8.02
N CYS A 60 -0.13 -1.16 7.14
CA CYS A 60 1.27 -0.83 6.85
C CYS A 60 1.39 0.62 6.37
N MET A 61 0.58 1.04 5.38
CA MET A 61 0.57 2.41 4.88
C MET A 61 0.14 3.42 5.94
N ARG A 62 -0.78 3.02 6.84
CA ARG A 62 -1.19 3.84 7.99
C ARG A 62 -0.04 4.06 8.97
N ASN A 63 0.75 3.02 9.22
CA ASN A 63 1.91 3.13 10.09
C ASN A 63 2.98 4.02 9.45
N LEU A 64 3.27 3.86 8.17
CA LEU A 64 4.24 4.69 7.46
C LEU A 64 3.83 6.17 7.41
N SER A 65 2.55 6.48 7.22
CA SER A 65 2.05 7.86 7.17
C SER A 65 2.16 8.61 8.51
N SER A 66 2.35 7.88 9.62
CA SER A 66 2.60 8.45 10.96
C SER A 66 4.04 8.91 11.18
N ALA A 67 4.99 8.59 10.28
CA ALA A 67 6.41 8.90 10.45
C ALA A 67 6.78 10.39 10.29
N GLY A 68 5.80 11.25 10.01
CA GLY A 68 6.00 12.71 9.93
C GLY A 68 5.61 13.30 8.59
N GLU A 69 5.83 14.60 8.43
CA GLU A 69 5.44 15.35 7.23
C GLU A 69 6.15 14.86 5.98
N GLU A 70 7.46 14.60 6.09
CA GLU A 70 8.28 14.14 4.97
C GLU A 70 7.83 12.78 4.45
N ALA A 71 7.48 11.85 5.34
CA ALA A 71 6.89 10.57 4.93
C ALA A 71 5.59 10.78 4.13
N ARG A 72 4.70 11.64 4.63
CA ARG A 72 3.43 11.94 3.95
C ARG A 72 3.65 12.61 2.59
N LYS A 73 4.64 13.49 2.45
CA LYS A 73 5.03 14.07 1.16
C LYS A 73 5.48 12.98 0.20
N GLN A 74 6.43 12.13 0.59
CA GLN A 74 6.93 11.06 -0.26
C GLN A 74 5.82 10.08 -0.68
N MET A 75 4.93 9.72 0.25
CA MET A 75 3.76 8.89 -0.07
C MET A 75 2.83 9.55 -1.10
N ARG A 76 2.59 10.86 -1.02
CA ARG A 76 1.77 11.57 -2.02
C ARG A 76 2.45 11.70 -3.38
N TYR A 77 3.78 11.83 -3.41
CA TYR A 77 4.56 11.91 -4.65
C TYR A 77 4.88 10.55 -5.26
N CYS A 78 4.64 9.45 -4.55
CA CYS A 78 4.81 8.11 -5.09
C CYS A 78 3.71 7.83 -6.12
N GLU A 79 4.11 7.84 -7.39
CA GLU A 79 3.21 7.60 -8.53
C GLU A 79 2.40 6.31 -8.36
N GLY A 80 1.10 6.38 -8.67
CA GLY A 80 0.19 5.24 -8.61
C GLY A 80 -0.22 4.80 -7.20
N LEU A 81 0.43 5.28 -6.13
CA LEU A 81 0.08 4.90 -4.76
C LEU A 81 -1.31 5.41 -4.38
N VAL A 82 -1.53 6.73 -4.43
CA VAL A 82 -2.79 7.34 -3.96
C VAL A 82 -3.99 6.82 -4.75
N ASP A 83 -3.89 6.76 -6.07
CA ASP A 83 -4.97 6.30 -6.95
C ASP A 83 -5.33 4.84 -6.68
N SER A 84 -4.31 3.99 -6.50
CA SER A 84 -4.52 2.58 -6.14
C SER A 84 -5.18 2.41 -4.78
N LEU A 85 -4.77 3.19 -3.76
CA LEU A 85 -5.42 3.12 -2.44
C LEU A 85 -6.87 3.60 -2.50
N LEU A 86 -7.14 4.67 -3.26
CA LEU A 86 -8.49 5.20 -3.45
C LEU A 86 -9.39 4.17 -4.14
N PHE A 87 -8.91 3.55 -5.21
CA PHE A 87 -9.67 2.53 -5.94
C PHE A 87 -10.03 1.35 -5.03
N VAL A 88 -9.08 0.83 -4.25
CA VAL A 88 -9.36 -0.28 -3.31
C VAL A 88 -10.41 0.12 -2.28
N ILE A 89 -10.36 1.34 -1.74
CA ILE A 89 -11.36 1.84 -0.78
C ILE A 89 -12.74 1.91 -1.45
N GLN A 90 -12.83 2.49 -2.65
CA GLN A 90 -14.08 2.59 -3.40
C GLN A 90 -14.68 1.21 -3.66
N THR A 91 -13.88 0.25 -4.12
CA THR A 91 -14.34 -1.12 -4.35
C THR A 91 -14.83 -1.77 -3.07
N CYS A 92 -14.15 -1.57 -1.93
CA CYS A 92 -14.58 -2.13 -0.63
C CYS A 92 -15.85 -1.47 -0.06
N VAL A 93 -16.13 -0.22 -0.40
CA VAL A 93 -17.34 0.50 0.07
C VAL A 93 -18.55 0.19 -0.82
N ASN A 94 -18.31 -0.08 -2.11
CA ASN A 94 -19.36 -0.39 -3.09
C ASN A 94 -19.75 -1.88 -3.15
N THR A 95 -19.05 -2.74 -2.40
CA THR A 95 -19.43 -4.15 -2.10
C THR A 95 -20.20 -4.24 -0.80
#